data_AF-A0A528MM19-F1
#
_entry.id   AF-A0A528MM19-F1
#
_cell.length_a   1.000
_cell.length_b   1.000
_cell.length_c   1.000
_cell.angle_alpha   90.00
_cell.angle_beta   90.00
_cell.angle_gamma   90.00
#
_symmetry.space_group_name_H-M   'P 1'
#
loop_
_entity.id
_entity.type
_entity.pdbx_description
1 polymer ?
#
loop_
_entity_poly.entity_id
_entity_poly.type
_entity_poly.pdbx_seq_one_letter_code
_entity_poly.pdbx_strand_id
1 'polypeptide(L)'
;MQILLNCLSLTSFYLCFALGLALVFGVMRIINFAHGEFFMIGAYATYLCISTLSPQVGGPVAWAIGAIVAAAVTGLLGLVLHRTMVVPLGD
;
A
#
# COMPACT_ATOMS: atom_id res chain seq x y z
N MET A 1 -15.36 29.34 -21.01
CA MET A 1 -14.30 28.47 -21.56
C MET A 1 -13.46 27.76 -20.48
N GLN A 2 -13.03 28.46 -19.42
CA GLN A 2 -12.14 27.88 -18.39
C GLN A 2 -12.73 26.67 -17.63
N ILE A 3 -14.01 26.69 -17.27
CA ILE A 3 -14.68 25.54 -16.60
C ILE A 3 -14.67 24.28 -17.45
N LEU A 4 -14.88 24.42 -18.77
CA LEU A 4 -14.90 23.28 -19.68
C LEU A 4 -13.52 22.58 -19.73
N LEU A 5 -12.45 23.39 -19.78
CA LEU A 5 -11.07 22.89 -19.77
C LEU A 5 -10.70 22.26 -18.43
N ASN A 6 -11.19 22.81 -17.32
CA ASN A 6 -10.92 22.26 -15.98
C ASN A 6 -11.62 20.91 -15.78
N CYS A 7 -12.90 20.80 -16.16
CA CYS A 7 -13.64 19.53 -16.14
C CYS A 7 -13.00 18.46 -17.03
N LEU A 8 -12.56 18.84 -18.24
CA LEU A 8 -11.92 17.91 -19.17
C LEU A 8 -10.58 17.40 -18.62
N SER A 9 -9.78 18.29 -18.03
CA SER A 9 -8.49 17.95 -17.44
C SER A 9 -8.68 16.99 -16.26
N LEU A 10 -9.58 17.34 -15.33
CA LEU A 10 -9.85 16.51 -14.15
C LEU A 10 -10.41 15.13 -14.53
N THR A 11 -11.32 15.08 -15.49
CA THR A 11 -11.88 13.82 -15.98
C THR A 11 -10.83 12.97 -16.70
N SER A 12 -9.90 13.57 -17.45
CA SER A 12 -8.80 12.86 -18.09
C SER A 12 -7.90 12.14 -17.06
N PHE A 13 -7.55 12.82 -15.97
CA PHE A 13 -6.80 12.20 -14.88
C PHE A 13 -7.55 11.02 -14.26
N TYR A 14 -8.83 11.21 -13.92
CA TYR A 14 -9.63 10.14 -13.31
C TYR A 14 -9.93 8.99 -14.29
N LEU A 15 -10.18 9.28 -15.58
CA LEU A 15 -10.42 8.28 -16.62
C LEU A 15 -9.15 7.45 -16.86
N CYS A 16 -7.98 8.08 -16.92
CA CYS A 16 -6.70 7.39 -17.06
C CYS A 16 -6.44 6.46 -15.86
N PHE A 17 -6.71 6.94 -14.64
CA PHE A 17 -6.57 6.13 -13.42
C PHE A 17 -7.53 4.94 -13.40
N ALA A 18 -8.80 5.17 -13.76
CA ALA A 18 -9.81 4.12 -13.84
C ALA A 18 -9.49 3.07 -14.93
N LEU A 19 -9.06 3.51 -16.12
CA LEU A 19 -8.62 2.62 -17.19
C LEU A 19 -7.38 1.81 -16.78
N GLY A 20 -6.41 2.44 -16.10
CA GLY A 20 -5.24 1.75 -15.56
C GLY A 20 -5.63 0.61 -14.61
N LEU A 21 -6.50 0.89 -13.63
CA LEU A 21 -7.02 -0.13 -12.70
C LEU A 21 -7.84 -1.20 -13.43
N ALA A 22 -8.68 -0.81 -14.39
CA ALA A 22 -9.47 -1.74 -15.19
C ALA A 22 -8.60 -2.69 -16.02
N LEU A 23 -7.47 -2.22 -16.56
CA LEU A 23 -6.51 -3.05 -17.29
C LEU A 23 -5.76 -4.00 -16.34
N VAL A 24 -5.28 -3.50 -15.21
CA VAL A 24 -4.59 -4.29 -14.18
C VAL A 24 -5.48 -5.45 -13.70
N PHE A 25 -6.73 -5.17 -13.35
CA PHE A 25 -7.67 -6.21 -12.90
C PHE A 25 -8.27 -7.03 -14.05
N GLY A 26 -8.45 -6.43 -15.23
CA GLY A 26 -9.02 -7.10 -16.41
C GLY A 26 -8.09 -8.18 -16.98
N VAL A 27 -6.77 -7.96 -16.94
CA VAL A 27 -5.78 -8.94 -17.41
C VAL A 27 -5.49 -10.02 -16.37
N MET A 28 -5.41 -9.67 -15.08
CA MET A 28 -5.01 -10.63 -14.05
C MET A 28 -6.08 -11.67 -13.69
N ARG A 29 -7.37 -11.49 -14.07
CA ARG A 29 -8.52 -12.38 -13.80
C ARG A 29 -8.76 -12.76 -12.33
N ILE A 30 -7.86 -12.39 -11.42
CA ILE A 30 -7.85 -12.63 -9.98
C ILE A 30 -7.51 -11.30 -9.33
N ILE A 31 -8.41 -10.79 -8.49
CA ILE A 31 -8.15 -9.58 -7.70
C ILE A 31 -7.41 -10.02 -6.45
N ASN A 32 -6.08 -9.84 -6.43
CA ASN A 32 -5.27 -10.12 -5.24
C ASN A 32 -5.48 -9.01 -4.19
N PHE A 33 -6.52 -9.13 -3.38
CA PHE A 33 -6.83 -8.19 -2.30
C PHE A 33 -5.77 -8.19 -1.17
N ALA A 34 -5.02 -9.27 -1.02
CA ALA A 34 -3.98 -9.35 0.02
C ALA A 34 -2.89 -8.27 -0.19
N HIS A 35 -2.61 -7.89 -1.44
CA HIS A 35 -1.54 -6.93 -1.74
C HIS A 35 -1.81 -5.53 -1.15
N GLY A 36 -3.07 -5.10 -1.14
CA GLY A 36 -3.47 -3.81 -0.55
C GLY A 36 -3.41 -3.80 0.98
N GLU A 37 -3.72 -4.94 1.61
CA GLU A 37 -3.69 -5.08 3.06
C GLU A 37 -2.26 -5.01 3.62
N PHE A 38 -1.29 -5.68 2.98
CA PHE A 38 0.12 -5.57 3.37
C PHE A 38 0.67 -4.15 3.23
N PHE A 39 0.26 -3.43 2.17
CA PHE A 39 0.64 -2.03 1.96
C PHE A 39 0.09 -1.14 3.09
N MET A 40 -1.18 -1.31 3.44
CA MET A 40 -1.83 -0.58 4.53
C MET A 40 -1.14 -0.84 5.87
N ILE A 41 -0.81 -2.10 6.19
CA ILE A 41 -0.14 -2.45 7.45
C ILE A 41 1.25 -1.79 7.55
N GLY A 42 2.04 -1.83 6.47
CA GLY A 42 3.34 -1.16 6.44
C GLY A 42 3.24 0.37 6.58
N ALA A 43 2.28 0.98 5.89
CA ALA A 43 2.03 2.42 6.00
C ALA A 43 1.59 2.82 7.41
N TYR A 44 0.70 2.05 8.04
CA TYR A 44 0.21 2.34 9.39
C TYR A 44 1.30 2.13 10.45
N ALA A 45 2.13 1.09 10.31
CA ALA A 45 3.29 0.87 11.19
C ALA A 45 4.28 2.05 11.14
N THR A 46 4.55 2.55 9.92
CA THR A 46 5.39 3.74 9.72
C THR A 46 4.75 4.99 10.34
N TYR A 47 3.44 5.20 10.13
CA TYR A 47 2.70 6.33 10.69
C TYR A 47 2.71 6.32 12.23
N LEU A 48 2.51 5.16 12.85
CA LEU A 48 2.58 5.01 14.31
C LEU A 48 3.98 5.30 14.84
N CYS A 49 5.03 4.84 14.17
CA CYS A 49 6.41 5.18 14.53
C CYS A 49 6.66 6.69 14.41
N ILE A 50 6.24 7.32 13.32
CA ILE A 50 6.44 8.75 13.13
C ILE A 50 5.65 9.55 14.17
N SER A 51 4.38 9.24 14.41
CA SER A 51 3.56 9.98 15.38
C SER A 51 4.08 9.88 16.82
N THR A 52 4.68 8.74 17.20
CA THR A 52 5.20 8.51 18.55
C THR A 52 6.65 8.97 18.74
N LEU A 53 7.53 8.72 17.77
CA LEU A 53 8.97 9.02 17.87
C LEU A 53 9.37 10.38 17.28
N SER A 54 8.59 10.97 16.35
CA SER A 54 8.92 12.28 15.78
C SER A 54 9.14 13.37 16.86
N PRO A 55 8.35 13.45 17.95
CA PRO A 55 8.56 14.42 19.01
C PRO A 55 9.87 14.25 19.80
N GLN A 56 10.48 13.05 19.78
CA GLN A 56 11.64 12.71 20.62
C GLN A 56 12.95 12.63 19.83
N VAL A 57 12.90 12.12 18.60
CA VAL A 57 14.07 11.72 17.81
C VAL A 57 14.22 12.54 16.52
N GLY A 58 13.21 13.35 16.19
CA GLY A 58 13.15 14.13 14.95
C GLY A 58 12.61 13.34 13.76
N GLY A 59 11.91 14.04 12.86
CA GLY A 59 11.17 13.45 11.74
C GLY A 59 11.96 12.46 10.86
N PRO A 60 13.20 12.76 10.44
CA PRO A 60 13.97 11.87 9.57
C PRO A 60 14.35 10.54 10.23
N VAL A 61 14.71 10.57 11.52
CA VAL A 61 15.10 9.37 12.26
C VAL A 61 13.87 8.52 12.58
N ALA A 62 12.76 9.15 12.96
CA ALA A 62 11.49 8.46 13.18
C ALA A 62 10.98 7.77 11.89
N TRP A 63 11.20 8.38 10.72
CA TRP A 63 10.88 7.77 9.43
C TRP A 63 11.76 6.54 9.14
N ALA A 64 13.09 6.63 9.35
CA ALA A 64 14.00 5.50 9.15
C ALA A 64 13.66 4.31 10.05
N ILE A 65 13.35 4.57 11.33
CA ILE A 65 12.89 3.54 12.27
C ILE A 65 11.55 2.98 11.81
N GLY A 66 10.60 3.83 11.41
CA GLY A 66 9.30 3.40 10.90
C GLY A 66 9.40 2.50 9.67
N ALA A 67 10.32 2.78 8.74
CA ALA A 67 10.56 1.96 7.57
C ALA A 67 11.08 0.55 7.93
N ILE A 68 12.02 0.46 8.89
CA ILE A 68 12.53 -0.83 9.39
C ILE A 68 11.40 -1.62 10.08
N VAL A 69 10.61 -0.96 10.92
CA VAL A 69 9.47 -1.58 11.61
C VAL A 69 8.42 -2.06 10.61
N ALA A 70 8.09 -1.26 9.60
CA ALA A 70 7.16 -1.65 8.54
C ALA A 70 7.64 -2.87 7.77
N ALA A 71 8.92 -2.93 7.40
CA ALA A 71 9.52 -4.10 6.74
C ALA A 71 9.47 -5.35 7.65
N ALA A 72 9.78 -5.20 8.94
CA ALA A 72 9.74 -6.31 9.89
C ALA A 72 8.30 -6.85 10.10
N VAL A 73 7.33 -5.96 10.29
CA VAL A 73 5.92 -6.33 10.53
C VAL A 73 5.32 -6.99 9.29
N THR A 74 5.49 -6.39 8.11
CA THR A 74 4.97 -6.96 6.86
C THR A 74 5.68 -8.26 6.49
N GLY A 75 6.98 -8.38 6.72
CA GLY A 75 7.74 -9.61 6.52
C GLY A 75 7.31 -10.75 7.45
N LEU A 76 7.07 -10.45 8.73
CA LEU A 76 6.54 -11.42 9.69
C LEU A 76 5.14 -11.90 9.30
N LEU A 77 4.26 -11.00 8.92
CA LEU A 77 2.92 -11.37 8.42
C LEU A 77 2.99 -12.22 7.16
N GLY A 78 3.89 -11.88 6.23
CA GLY A 78 4.15 -12.70 5.04
C GLY A 78 4.63 -14.11 5.38
N LEU A 79 5.52 -14.25 6.38
CA LEU A 79 5.99 -15.56 6.88
C LEU A 79 4.87 -16.37 7.52
N VAL A 80 4.03 -15.74 8.34
CA VAL A 80 2.88 -16.40 8.96
C VAL A 80 1.93 -16.90 7.88
N LEU A 81 1.58 -16.06 6.91
CA LEU A 81 0.69 -16.43 5.81
C LEU A 81 1.27 -17.53 4.92
N HIS A 82 2.57 -17.47 4.63
CA HIS A 82 3.26 -18.54 3.91
C HIS A 82 3.11 -19.87 4.68
N ARG A 83 3.33 -19.85 6.00
CA ARG A 83 3.27 -21.07 6.82
C ARG A 83 1.84 -21.59 7.03
N THR A 84 0.83 -20.73 7.12
CA THR A 84 -0.55 -21.14 7.42
C THR A 84 -1.41 -21.40 6.20
N MET A 85 -1.10 -20.77 5.05
CA MET A 85 -1.92 -20.91 3.85
C MET A 85 -1.17 -21.63 2.74
N VAL A 86 0.08 -21.27 2.47
CA VAL A 86 0.82 -21.81 1.31
C VAL A 86 1.34 -23.22 1.58
N VAL A 87 1.92 -23.47 2.76
CA VAL A 87 2.41 -24.81 3.13
C VAL A 87 1.31 -25.89 3.14
N PRO A 88 0.11 -25.70 3.73
CA PRO A 88 -0.90 -26.76 3.77
C PRO A 88 -1.66 -26.99 2.46
N LEU A 89 -1.44 -26.18 1.43
CA LEU A 89 -2.00 -26.39 0.08
C LEU A 89 -1.04 -27.16 -0.84
N GLY A 90 0.20 -27.38 -0.40
CA GLY A 90 1.24 -28.10 -1.15
C GLY A 90 1.31 -29.60 -0.88
N ASP A 91 0.52 -30.11 0.08
CA ASP A 91 0.28 -31.53 0.38
C ASP A 91 -1.15 -31.94 -0.04
#